data_AF-A0AA36FZS0-F1
#
_entry.id   AF-A0AA36FZS0-F1
#
_cell.length_a   1.000
_cell.length_b   1.000
_cell.length_c   1.000
_cell.angle_alpha   90.00
_cell.angle_beta   90.00
_cell.angle_gamma   90.00
#
_symmetry.space_group_name_H-M   'P 1'
#
loop_
_entity.id
_entity.type
_entity.pdbx_description
1 polymer ?
#
loop_
_entity_poly.entity_id
_entity_poly.type
_entity_poly.pdbx_seq_one_letter_code
_entity_poly.pdbx_strand_id
1 'polypeptide(L)'
;MSLDKHLFELKFAAKQLEKSAQRCEKQEKVEKDKLAASIKKGNREVAQVHAENAIRKKNEALNYIRMAARIDAVAARVQTAATQKRVTASMQGVVKAMESAMKSMNLEKVQSLMDRFERDFENLDVHTATMERTMDGTTVLNAPKSQVDALIQEAADKAGIELNAELPSSIPTAAPSLPASSQSVAENDELTQRLAALRNMQMRILVGVKRVVDYAVKVRVKPDKTGVVTENVQHSMNPFDEIALEEAVKLKEKNVAKEVVVFSMGPAKSQEVLRTSLAKGADKAIHVEIGDKDAFEPIHVAQVIKKLVEKEKFDVVFCGKQAIDDDAAQTAPLVAGLLDWPQALYASKVEDGGSGFLKVTREIDGGLDTVKVKLPAVISADLRLNEPRYATLPNIMKAKKKPLEKVTPKDLGVDLTPQTKILEVTEPPVRQAGGFVEDVPALINKLKELGFVKAK
;
A
#
# COMPACT_ATOMS: atom_id res chain seq x y z
N MET A 1 15.36 8.82 -35.24
CA MET A 1 16.25 9.67 -34.40
C MET A 1 16.79 8.79 -33.27
N SER A 2 17.98 9.08 -32.69
CA SER A 2 18.49 8.25 -31.58
C SER A 2 17.68 8.45 -30.30
N LEU A 3 17.55 7.41 -29.47
CA LEU A 3 16.96 7.52 -28.13
C LEU A 3 17.67 8.60 -27.29
N ASP A 4 18.99 8.76 -27.47
CA ASP A 4 19.78 9.74 -26.72
C ASP A 4 19.34 11.19 -27.01
N LYS A 5 18.82 11.47 -28.22
CA LYS A 5 18.28 12.79 -28.57
C LYS A 5 16.99 13.09 -27.80
N HIS A 6 16.07 12.13 -27.75
CA HIS A 6 14.82 12.28 -27.00
C HIS A 6 15.06 12.31 -25.48
N LEU A 7 16.06 11.57 -24.98
CA LEU A 7 16.50 11.68 -23.59
C LEU A 7 17.01 13.10 -23.25
N PHE A 8 17.78 13.71 -24.15
CA PHE A 8 18.24 15.09 -23.99
C PHE A 8 17.07 16.09 -24.02
N GLU A 9 16.15 15.95 -24.97
CA GLU A 9 14.94 16.79 -25.09
C GLU A 9 14.08 16.72 -23.81
N LEU A 10 13.87 15.53 -23.24
CA LEU A 10 13.12 15.34 -21.99
C LEU A 10 13.82 16.00 -20.78
N LYS A 11 15.12 15.76 -20.58
CA LYS A 11 15.89 16.38 -19.47
C LYS A 11 15.96 17.91 -19.60
N PHE A 12 16.02 18.42 -20.84
CA PHE A 12 15.96 19.86 -21.08
C PHE A 12 14.59 20.45 -20.72
N ALA A 13 13.50 19.77 -21.10
CA ALA A 13 12.14 20.17 -20.77
C ALA A 13 11.87 20.18 -19.25
N ALA A 14 12.31 19.14 -18.51
CA ALA A 14 12.19 19.10 -17.06
C ALA A 14 12.89 20.29 -16.39
N LYS A 15 14.15 20.54 -16.75
CA LYS A 15 14.94 21.68 -16.24
C LYS A 15 14.36 23.06 -16.61
N GLN A 16 13.68 23.15 -17.74
CA GLN A 16 12.94 24.37 -18.13
C GLN A 16 11.70 24.59 -17.24
N LEU A 17 11.00 23.52 -16.86
CA LEU A 17 9.86 23.57 -15.94
C LEU A 17 10.32 23.93 -14.51
N GLU A 18 11.41 23.35 -13.99
CA GLU A 18 12.00 23.75 -12.71
C GLU A 18 12.32 25.26 -12.68
N LYS A 19 12.92 25.77 -13.75
CA LYS A 19 13.25 27.20 -13.89
C LYS A 19 11.99 28.08 -13.95
N SER A 20 10.86 27.55 -14.44
CA SER A 20 9.57 28.25 -14.39
C SER A 20 8.91 28.21 -13.00
N ALA A 21 9.06 27.11 -12.25
CA ALA A 21 8.65 27.02 -10.85
C ALA A 21 9.39 28.05 -9.97
N GLN A 22 10.73 28.10 -10.06
CA GLN A 22 11.55 29.09 -9.32
C GLN A 22 11.20 30.55 -9.65
N ARG A 23 10.69 30.83 -10.86
CA ARG A 23 10.17 32.16 -11.22
C ARG A 23 8.84 32.44 -10.51
N CYS A 24 7.96 31.45 -10.42
CA CYS A 24 6.68 31.56 -9.72
C CYS A 24 6.87 31.71 -8.20
N GLU A 25 7.80 30.98 -7.58
CA GLU A 25 8.16 31.15 -6.16
C GLU A 25 8.69 32.55 -5.83
N LYS A 26 9.52 33.12 -6.71
CA LYS A 26 10.00 34.51 -6.56
C LYS A 26 8.85 35.52 -6.67
N GLN A 27 7.87 35.27 -7.54
CA GLN A 27 6.66 36.09 -7.65
C GLN A 27 5.76 35.92 -6.42
N GLU A 28 5.57 34.70 -5.92
CA GLU A 28 4.84 34.41 -4.66
C GLU A 28 5.44 35.19 -3.48
N LYS A 29 6.77 35.21 -3.33
CA LYS A 29 7.44 35.96 -2.27
C LYS A 29 7.13 37.45 -2.35
N VAL A 30 7.23 38.04 -3.55
CA VAL A 30 6.90 39.47 -3.77
C VAL A 30 5.44 39.78 -3.42
N GLU A 31 4.50 38.89 -3.73
CA GLU A 31 3.09 39.08 -3.36
C GLU A 31 2.85 38.88 -1.84
N LYS A 32 3.59 38.00 -1.16
CA LYS A 32 3.56 37.89 0.31
C LYS A 32 4.13 39.12 1.01
N ASP A 33 5.19 39.71 0.47
CA ASP A 33 5.77 40.94 1.02
C ASP A 33 4.78 42.11 0.88
N LYS A 34 4.04 42.19 -0.24
CA LYS A 34 2.94 43.16 -0.45
C LYS A 34 1.72 42.88 0.45
N LEU A 35 1.36 41.61 0.66
CA LEU A 35 0.32 41.20 1.60
C LEU A 35 0.63 41.71 3.01
N ALA A 36 1.83 41.43 3.53
CA ALA A 36 2.27 41.90 4.84
C ALA A 36 2.27 43.44 4.95
N ALA A 37 2.70 44.14 3.88
CA ALA A 37 2.64 45.60 3.82
C ALA A 37 1.21 46.17 3.77
N SER A 38 0.24 45.42 3.23
CA SER A 38 -1.17 45.82 3.13
C SER A 38 -1.94 45.56 4.43
N ILE A 39 -1.65 44.44 5.11
CA ILE A 39 -2.14 44.14 6.46
C ILE A 39 -1.70 45.24 7.44
N LYS A 40 -0.42 45.63 7.43
CA LYS A 40 0.11 46.73 8.26
C LYS A 40 -0.52 48.10 7.98
N LYS A 41 -1.16 48.28 6.82
CA LYS A 41 -1.89 49.51 6.46
C LYS A 41 -3.40 49.43 6.73
N GLY A 42 -3.88 48.32 7.33
CA GLY A 42 -5.30 48.11 7.64
C GLY A 42 -6.21 47.87 6.43
N ASN A 43 -5.67 47.77 5.20
CA ASN A 43 -6.47 47.63 3.99
C ASN A 43 -6.75 46.14 3.70
N ARG A 44 -7.88 45.65 4.21
CA ARG A 44 -8.29 44.23 4.13
C ARG A 44 -8.58 43.76 2.71
N GLU A 45 -9.17 44.60 1.86
CA GLU A 45 -9.52 44.25 0.48
C GLU A 45 -8.25 44.08 -0.39
N VAL A 46 -7.30 45.00 -0.29
CA VAL A 46 -6.02 44.92 -1.01
C VAL A 46 -5.17 43.76 -0.48
N ALA A 47 -5.21 43.49 0.84
CA ALA A 47 -4.59 42.29 1.41
C ALA A 47 -5.16 41.01 0.81
N GLN A 48 -6.49 40.88 0.69
CA GLN A 48 -7.12 39.70 0.09
C GLN A 48 -6.65 39.45 -1.36
N VAL A 49 -6.60 40.49 -2.18
CA VAL A 49 -6.10 40.39 -3.57
C VAL A 49 -4.63 39.92 -3.63
N HIS A 50 -3.77 40.37 -2.72
CA HIS A 50 -2.38 39.89 -2.66
C HIS A 50 -2.27 38.44 -2.13
N ALA A 51 -3.14 38.03 -1.19
CA ALA A 51 -3.21 36.64 -0.72
C ALA A 51 -3.66 35.68 -1.84
N GLU A 52 -4.72 36.01 -2.58
CA GLU A 52 -5.20 35.22 -3.71
C GLU A 52 -4.13 35.11 -4.82
N ASN A 53 -3.41 36.21 -5.11
CA ASN A 53 -2.30 36.21 -6.07
C ASN A 53 -1.12 35.34 -5.62
N ALA A 54 -0.73 35.40 -4.34
CA ALA A 54 0.31 34.55 -3.79
C ALA A 54 -0.07 33.06 -3.86
N ILE A 55 -1.31 32.71 -3.50
CA ILE A 55 -1.83 31.32 -3.55
C ILE A 55 -1.91 30.81 -5.01
N ARG A 56 -2.34 31.67 -5.95
CA ARG A 56 -2.32 31.35 -7.38
C ARG A 56 -0.90 31.04 -7.86
N LYS A 57 0.10 31.86 -7.50
CA LYS A 57 1.50 31.66 -7.89
C LYS A 57 2.15 30.44 -7.23
N LYS A 58 1.80 30.14 -5.98
CA LYS A 58 2.18 28.91 -5.28
C LYS A 58 1.66 27.66 -6.00
N ASN A 59 0.38 27.66 -6.37
CA ASN A 59 -0.24 26.56 -7.10
C ASN A 59 0.34 26.39 -8.52
N GLU A 60 0.67 27.49 -9.19
CA GLU A 60 1.36 27.49 -10.49
C GLU A 60 2.78 26.87 -10.36
N ALA A 61 3.55 27.26 -9.34
CA ALA A 61 4.86 26.67 -9.03
C ALA A 61 4.76 25.15 -8.76
N LEU A 62 3.82 24.73 -7.90
CA LEU A 62 3.59 23.31 -7.58
C LEU A 62 3.19 22.48 -8.81
N ASN A 63 2.42 23.05 -9.74
CA ASN A 63 2.06 22.39 -10.99
C ASN A 63 3.30 22.23 -11.90
N TYR A 64 4.17 23.24 -12.00
CA TYR A 64 5.42 23.13 -12.74
C TYR A 64 6.38 22.09 -12.13
N ILE A 65 6.51 22.03 -10.80
CA ILE A 65 7.31 21.01 -10.10
C ILE A 65 6.74 19.60 -10.37
N ARG A 66 5.41 19.43 -10.27
CA ARG A 66 4.75 18.15 -10.55
C ARG A 66 4.95 17.71 -12.01
N MET A 67 4.94 18.64 -12.97
CA MET A 67 5.23 18.35 -14.37
C MET A 67 6.71 18.00 -14.60
N ALA A 68 7.65 18.73 -13.99
CA ALA A 68 9.08 18.45 -14.07
C ALA A 68 9.39 17.03 -13.56
N ALA A 69 8.95 16.69 -12.35
CA ALA A 69 9.13 15.37 -11.75
C ALA A 69 8.55 14.23 -12.62
N ARG A 70 7.41 14.45 -13.29
CA ARG A 70 6.85 13.49 -14.24
C ARG A 70 7.71 13.33 -15.50
N ILE A 71 8.26 14.42 -16.04
CA ILE A 71 9.14 14.34 -17.21
C ILE A 71 10.47 13.68 -16.86
N ASP A 72 11.06 13.97 -15.70
CA ASP A 72 12.28 13.28 -15.24
C ASP A 72 12.04 11.79 -14.98
N ALA A 73 10.88 11.42 -14.43
CA ALA A 73 10.51 10.01 -14.29
C ALA A 73 10.40 9.29 -15.65
N VAL A 74 9.87 9.95 -16.68
CA VAL A 74 9.87 9.42 -18.04
C VAL A 74 11.30 9.38 -18.63
N ALA A 75 12.10 10.42 -18.42
CA ALA A 75 13.48 10.50 -18.90
C ALA A 75 14.35 9.37 -18.31
N ALA A 76 14.20 9.06 -17.02
CA ALA A 76 14.92 7.95 -16.38
C ALA A 76 14.51 6.59 -16.95
N ARG A 77 13.21 6.33 -17.20
CA ARG A 77 12.75 5.10 -17.89
C ARG A 77 13.32 4.99 -19.31
N VAL A 78 13.34 6.09 -20.06
CA VAL A 78 13.94 6.16 -21.41
C VAL A 78 15.46 5.92 -21.35
N GLN A 79 16.15 6.41 -20.31
CA GLN A 79 17.56 6.14 -20.08
C GLN A 79 17.82 4.65 -19.77
N THR A 80 17.01 4.01 -18.91
CA THR A 80 17.11 2.56 -18.65
C THR A 80 16.93 1.75 -19.94
N ALA A 81 15.91 2.06 -20.75
CA ALA A 81 15.69 1.41 -22.04
C ALA A 81 16.85 1.64 -23.04
N ALA A 82 17.45 2.83 -23.05
CA ALA A 82 18.62 3.12 -23.88
C ALA A 82 19.86 2.31 -23.42
N THR A 83 20.09 2.20 -22.11
CA THR A 83 21.20 1.40 -21.55
C THR A 83 21.00 -0.09 -21.82
N GLN A 84 19.80 -0.63 -21.58
CA GLN A 84 19.46 -2.02 -21.92
C GLN A 84 19.74 -2.32 -23.41
N LYS A 85 19.32 -1.42 -24.32
CA LYS A 85 19.60 -1.57 -25.75
C LYS A 85 21.10 -1.58 -26.09
N ARG A 86 21.92 -0.77 -25.41
CA ARG A 86 23.40 -0.82 -25.56
C ARG A 86 23.97 -2.14 -25.04
N VAL A 87 23.46 -2.67 -23.93
CA VAL A 87 23.89 -3.97 -23.39
C VAL A 87 23.52 -5.10 -24.36
N THR A 88 22.29 -5.15 -24.87
CA THR A 88 21.90 -6.17 -25.87
C THR A 88 22.79 -6.13 -27.12
N ALA A 89 23.18 -4.94 -27.59
CA ALA A 89 24.13 -4.80 -28.68
C ALA A 89 25.56 -5.28 -28.30
N SER A 90 26.02 -5.00 -27.08
CA SER A 90 27.30 -5.51 -26.56
C SER A 90 27.30 -7.04 -26.45
N MET A 91 26.23 -7.64 -25.90
CA MET A 91 26.05 -9.09 -25.83
C MET A 91 26.12 -9.74 -27.22
N GLN A 92 25.46 -9.17 -28.23
CA GLN A 92 25.57 -9.65 -29.62
C GLN A 92 26.99 -9.57 -30.19
N GLY A 93 27.77 -8.56 -29.77
CA GLY A 93 29.20 -8.45 -30.10
C GLY A 93 30.04 -9.52 -29.41
N VAL A 94 29.83 -9.74 -28.11
CA VAL A 94 30.55 -10.75 -27.32
C VAL A 94 30.25 -12.17 -27.82
N VAL A 95 28.99 -12.49 -28.12
CA VAL A 95 28.60 -13.81 -28.67
C VAL A 95 29.33 -14.09 -30.00
N LYS A 96 29.40 -13.11 -30.91
CA LYS A 96 30.16 -13.24 -32.17
C LYS A 96 31.67 -13.36 -31.95
N ALA A 97 32.23 -12.63 -30.98
CA ALA A 97 33.64 -12.72 -30.62
C ALA A 97 33.98 -14.08 -30.00
N MET A 98 33.10 -14.61 -29.15
CA MET A 98 33.20 -15.92 -28.50
C MET A 98 33.09 -17.06 -29.53
N GLU A 99 32.17 -16.98 -30.50
CA GLU A 99 32.06 -17.92 -31.62
C GLU A 99 33.37 -17.98 -32.44
N SER A 100 33.97 -16.82 -32.74
CA SER A 100 35.25 -16.72 -33.42
C SER A 100 36.44 -17.23 -32.58
N ALA A 101 36.43 -17.00 -31.26
CA ALA A 101 37.46 -17.47 -30.33
C ALA A 101 37.40 -19.00 -30.14
N MET A 102 36.19 -19.57 -30.01
CA MET A 102 35.93 -21.01 -29.99
C MET A 102 36.45 -21.69 -31.27
N LYS A 103 36.19 -21.08 -32.44
CA LYS A 103 36.66 -21.58 -33.74
C LYS A 103 38.19 -21.55 -33.90
N SER A 104 38.89 -20.75 -33.10
CA SER A 104 40.36 -20.64 -33.11
C SER A 104 41.04 -21.33 -31.91
N MET A 105 40.30 -22.10 -31.10
CA MET A 105 40.76 -22.83 -29.90
C MET A 105 41.57 -21.98 -28.89
N ASN A 106 41.43 -20.65 -28.93
CA ASN A 106 42.20 -19.76 -28.05
C ASN A 106 41.45 -19.57 -26.71
N LEU A 107 41.68 -20.49 -25.76
CA LEU A 107 41.04 -20.48 -24.44
C LEU A 107 41.27 -19.15 -23.68
N GLU A 108 42.45 -18.55 -23.78
CA GLU A 108 42.81 -17.32 -23.06
C GLU A 108 41.99 -16.10 -23.55
N LYS A 109 41.71 -16.03 -24.86
CA LYS A 109 40.77 -15.06 -25.43
C LYS A 109 39.32 -15.33 -25.04
N VAL A 110 38.92 -16.60 -24.91
CA VAL A 110 37.57 -16.94 -24.42
C VAL A 110 37.41 -16.48 -22.97
N GLN A 111 38.38 -16.79 -22.09
CA GLN A 111 38.35 -16.40 -20.68
C GLN A 111 38.31 -14.87 -20.51
N SER A 112 39.20 -14.13 -21.17
CA SER A 112 39.21 -12.65 -21.08
C SER A 112 37.97 -11.98 -21.69
N LEU A 113 37.25 -12.63 -22.60
CA LEU A 113 35.94 -12.18 -23.08
C LEU A 113 34.81 -12.47 -22.07
N MET A 114 34.87 -13.59 -21.34
CA MET A 114 33.91 -13.91 -20.28
C MET A 114 34.08 -12.97 -19.07
N ASP A 115 35.32 -12.77 -18.58
CA ASP A 115 35.62 -11.84 -17.48
C ASP A 115 35.15 -10.40 -17.77
N ARG A 116 35.20 -9.99 -19.04
CA ARG A 116 34.70 -8.68 -19.49
C ARG A 116 33.19 -8.63 -19.55
N PHE A 117 32.55 -9.70 -20.02
CA PHE A 117 31.10 -9.84 -20.06
C PHE A 117 30.48 -9.81 -18.65
N GLU A 118 31.06 -10.53 -17.68
CA GLU A 118 30.60 -10.52 -16.29
C GLU A 118 30.68 -9.11 -15.69
N ARG A 119 31.81 -8.40 -15.86
CA ARG A 119 31.96 -7.01 -15.38
C ARG A 119 30.99 -6.05 -16.06
N ASP A 120 30.77 -6.16 -17.37
CA ASP A 120 29.82 -5.30 -18.08
C ASP A 120 28.36 -5.57 -17.63
N PHE A 121 28.05 -6.80 -17.20
CA PHE A 121 26.74 -7.19 -16.66
C PHE A 121 26.55 -6.73 -15.20
N GLU A 122 27.52 -6.95 -14.31
CA GLU A 122 27.45 -6.47 -12.91
C GLU A 122 27.27 -4.94 -12.82
N ASN A 123 27.97 -4.18 -13.67
CA ASN A 123 27.81 -2.73 -13.73
C ASN A 123 26.41 -2.29 -14.20
N LEU A 124 25.72 -3.08 -15.02
CA LEU A 124 24.34 -2.79 -15.44
C LEU A 124 23.36 -2.94 -14.28
N ASP A 125 23.46 -4.02 -13.51
CA ASP A 125 22.55 -4.29 -12.40
C ASP A 125 22.71 -3.25 -11.28
N VAL A 126 23.94 -2.87 -10.95
CA VAL A 126 24.23 -1.79 -9.99
C VAL A 126 23.67 -0.44 -10.47
N HIS A 127 23.84 -0.10 -11.75
CA HIS A 127 23.33 1.17 -12.28
C HIS A 127 21.80 1.18 -12.38
N THR A 128 21.17 0.06 -12.70
CA THR A 128 19.70 -0.06 -12.80
C THR A 128 19.07 0.06 -11.41
N ALA A 129 19.57 -0.69 -10.42
CA ALA A 129 19.10 -0.62 -9.03
C ALA A 129 19.33 0.77 -8.40
N THR A 130 20.40 1.48 -8.78
CA THR A 130 20.66 2.84 -8.30
C THR A 130 19.72 3.87 -8.94
N MET A 131 19.34 3.69 -10.22
CA MET A 131 18.35 4.55 -10.87
C MET A 131 16.96 4.35 -10.26
N GLU A 132 16.46 3.11 -10.13
CA GLU A 132 15.14 2.84 -9.54
C GLU A 132 15.00 3.47 -8.13
N ARG A 133 16.03 3.31 -7.29
CA ARG A 133 16.06 3.88 -5.94
C ARG A 133 16.01 5.41 -5.88
N THR A 134 16.37 6.12 -6.96
CA THR A 134 16.23 7.59 -7.03
C THR A 134 14.88 8.05 -7.56
N MET A 135 14.09 7.16 -8.17
CA MET A 135 12.77 7.48 -8.70
C MET A 135 11.68 7.37 -7.64
N ASP A 136 11.82 6.45 -6.68
CA ASP A 136 10.89 6.29 -5.54
C ASP A 136 10.88 7.49 -4.57
N GLY A 137 11.90 8.36 -4.63
CA GLY A 137 12.04 9.52 -3.73
C GLY A 137 11.17 10.73 -4.06
N THR A 138 10.36 10.72 -5.13
CA THR A 138 9.66 11.91 -5.65
C THR A 138 8.12 11.80 -5.65
N THR A 139 7.55 11.29 -4.56
CA THR A 139 6.08 11.22 -4.38
C THR A 139 5.51 12.60 -4.07
N VAL A 140 4.86 13.22 -5.07
CA VAL A 140 4.35 14.60 -4.98
C VAL A 140 3.19 14.72 -3.98
N LEU A 141 3.43 15.44 -2.88
CA LEU A 141 2.41 15.77 -1.88
C LEU A 141 1.30 16.65 -2.48
N ASN A 142 0.05 16.20 -2.34
CA ASN A 142 -1.13 17.03 -2.62
C ASN A 142 -1.54 17.78 -1.36
N ALA A 143 -1.77 19.10 -1.46
CA ALA A 143 -2.22 19.92 -0.35
C ALA A 143 -3.67 20.43 -0.56
N PRO A 144 -4.58 20.30 0.42
CA PRO A 144 -5.98 20.69 0.28
C PRO A 144 -6.24 22.19 0.54
N LYS A 145 -7.46 22.64 0.22
CA LYS A 145 -7.92 24.04 0.12
C LYS A 145 -7.88 24.90 1.41
N SER A 146 -7.40 24.39 2.54
CA SER A 146 -7.38 25.09 3.85
C SER A 146 -6.37 26.24 3.96
N GLN A 147 -5.64 26.57 2.89
CA GLN A 147 -4.45 27.46 2.95
C GLN A 147 -4.75 28.96 2.84
N VAL A 148 -5.98 29.38 2.55
CA VAL A 148 -6.31 30.83 2.49
C VAL A 148 -6.33 31.40 3.90
N ASP A 149 -7.18 30.85 4.77
CA ASP A 149 -7.38 31.35 6.14
C ASP A 149 -6.12 31.18 7.00
N ALA A 150 -5.46 30.02 6.89
CA ALA A 150 -4.22 29.75 7.61
C ALA A 150 -3.07 30.72 7.24
N LEU A 151 -3.01 31.18 5.99
CA LEU A 151 -1.94 32.08 5.52
C LEU A 151 -2.26 33.55 5.85
N ILE A 152 -3.55 33.91 5.96
CA ILE A 152 -3.98 35.19 6.54
C ILE A 152 -3.65 35.21 8.04
N GLN A 153 -3.89 34.12 8.77
CA GLN A 153 -3.58 34.00 10.19
C GLN A 153 -2.06 34.04 10.44
N GLU A 154 -1.26 33.24 9.73
CA GLU A 154 0.21 33.26 9.83
C GLU A 154 0.81 34.65 9.49
N ALA A 155 0.19 35.39 8.55
CA ALA A 155 0.60 36.75 8.21
C ALA A 155 0.15 37.80 9.25
N ALA A 156 -0.98 37.59 9.94
CA ALA A 156 -1.44 38.42 11.04
C ALA A 156 -0.56 38.21 12.29
N ASP A 157 -0.23 36.97 12.63
CA ASP A 157 0.66 36.61 13.73
C ASP A 157 2.06 37.22 13.54
N LYS A 158 2.61 37.15 12.31
CA LYS A 158 3.87 37.82 11.94
C LYS A 158 3.78 39.35 11.86
N ALA A 159 2.58 39.92 11.87
CA ALA A 159 2.36 41.36 11.88
C ALA A 159 2.10 41.94 13.29
N GLY A 160 1.85 41.09 14.29
CA GLY A 160 1.71 41.50 15.70
C GLY A 160 0.43 42.26 16.02
N ILE A 161 -0.71 41.83 15.47
CA ILE A 161 -2.02 42.46 15.72
C ILE A 161 -2.84 41.58 16.67
N GLU A 162 -2.81 41.89 17.97
CA GLU A 162 -3.72 41.31 18.95
C GLU A 162 -5.13 41.90 18.75
N LEU A 163 -6.15 41.05 18.60
CA LEU A 163 -7.54 41.47 18.46
C LEU A 163 -8.31 41.25 19.77
N ASN A 164 -8.44 42.32 20.57
CA ASN A 164 -9.32 42.33 21.74
C ASN A 164 -10.80 42.26 21.31
N ALA A 165 -11.59 41.44 22.02
CA ALA A 165 -13.05 41.51 22.05
C ALA A 165 -13.57 41.03 23.41
N GLU A 166 -14.14 41.95 24.18
CA GLU A 166 -14.66 41.70 25.53
C GLU A 166 -16.10 41.13 25.55
N LEU A 167 -16.53 40.71 26.74
CA LEU A 167 -17.77 39.98 27.08
C LEU A 167 -19.05 40.85 26.96
N PRO A 168 -20.24 40.27 27.23
CA PRO A 168 -20.80 40.45 28.57
C PRO A 168 -21.49 39.21 29.19
N SER A 169 -21.69 39.27 30.51
CA SER A 169 -22.18 38.19 31.40
C SER A 169 -23.61 38.44 31.95
N SER A 170 -24.30 37.39 32.41
CA SER A 170 -25.49 37.47 33.28
C SER A 170 -25.70 36.19 34.13
N ILE A 171 -26.46 36.29 35.25
CA ILE A 171 -26.27 35.58 36.55
C ILE A 171 -27.65 35.14 37.14
N PRO A 172 -27.89 33.89 37.65
CA PRO A 172 -27.77 33.60 39.10
C PRO A 172 -27.51 32.14 39.59
N THR A 173 -26.47 31.99 40.43
CA THR A 173 -26.33 31.26 41.75
C THR A 173 -27.12 30.02 42.23
N ALA A 174 -26.40 29.24 43.07
CA ALA A 174 -26.77 28.30 44.17
C ALA A 174 -26.73 26.78 43.81
N ALA A 175 -26.21 25.85 44.64
CA ALA A 175 -25.78 25.85 46.05
C ALA A 175 -24.55 24.89 46.29
N PRO A 176 -23.99 24.70 47.51
CA PRO A 176 -22.58 24.27 47.69
C PRO A 176 -22.32 22.79 48.04
N SER A 177 -21.12 22.29 47.74
CA SER A 177 -20.51 21.12 48.39
C SER A 177 -18.96 21.10 48.32
N LEU A 178 -18.32 21.20 49.50
CA LEU A 178 -17.00 20.70 49.95
C LEU A 178 -15.78 20.56 48.98
N PRO A 179 -14.54 20.90 49.45
CA PRO A 179 -13.34 20.79 48.63
C PRO A 179 -12.87 19.32 48.51
N ALA A 180 -13.00 18.75 47.31
CA ALA A 180 -12.33 17.50 46.92
C ALA A 180 -11.11 17.81 46.04
N SER A 181 -10.03 17.06 46.25
CA SER A 181 -8.72 17.26 45.61
C SER A 181 -8.77 17.15 44.08
N SER A 182 -8.57 18.28 43.39
CA SER A 182 -8.53 18.36 41.92
C SER A 182 -7.29 17.73 41.27
N GLN A 183 -6.30 17.29 42.06
CA GLN A 183 -5.08 16.67 41.55
C GLN A 183 -5.26 15.20 41.15
N SER A 184 -6.18 14.46 41.78
CA SER A 184 -6.28 13.00 41.59
C SER A 184 -6.94 12.56 40.28
N VAL A 185 -7.77 13.40 39.65
CA VAL A 185 -8.45 13.02 38.39
C VAL A 185 -7.50 13.15 37.20
N ALA A 186 -6.74 14.26 37.12
CA ALA A 186 -5.78 14.50 36.03
C ALA A 186 -4.62 13.49 36.05
N GLU A 187 -4.06 13.17 37.22
CA GLU A 187 -3.01 12.15 37.34
C GLU A 187 -3.50 10.76 36.91
N ASN A 188 -4.75 10.39 37.26
CA ASN A 188 -5.33 9.11 36.86
C ASN A 188 -5.57 9.02 35.34
N ASP A 189 -5.98 10.10 34.68
CA ASP A 189 -6.11 10.15 33.22
C ASP A 189 -4.74 10.07 32.54
N GLU A 190 -3.71 10.77 33.04
CA GLU A 190 -2.34 10.72 32.51
C GLU A 190 -1.69 9.33 32.69
N LEU A 191 -1.87 8.70 33.87
CA LEU A 191 -1.46 7.32 34.12
C LEU A 191 -2.21 6.35 33.20
N THR A 192 -3.52 6.52 33.01
CA THR A 192 -4.33 5.66 32.12
C THR A 192 -3.89 5.81 30.66
N GLN A 193 -3.58 7.02 30.19
CA GLN A 193 -3.03 7.25 28.85
C GLN A 193 -1.63 6.64 28.71
N ARG A 194 -0.74 6.79 29.71
CA ARG A 194 0.60 6.16 29.70
C ARG A 194 0.52 4.63 29.69
N LEU A 195 -0.37 4.03 30.50
CA LEU A 195 -0.59 2.59 30.53
C LEU A 195 -1.19 2.09 29.21
N ALA A 196 -2.10 2.83 28.59
CA ALA A 196 -2.62 2.49 27.27
C ALA A 196 -1.57 2.62 26.16
N ALA A 197 -0.72 3.65 26.19
CA ALA A 197 0.39 3.78 25.25
C ALA A 197 1.42 2.64 25.43
N LEU A 198 1.73 2.27 26.67
CA LEU A 198 2.56 1.10 27.00
C LEU A 198 1.93 -0.22 26.55
N ARG A 199 0.60 -0.34 26.58
CA ARG A 199 -0.13 -1.50 26.04
C ARG A 199 -0.07 -1.54 24.51
N ASN A 200 -0.29 -0.42 23.83
CA ASN A 200 -0.16 -0.32 22.37
C ASN A 200 1.28 -0.67 21.94
N MET A 201 2.31 -0.13 22.61
CA MET A 201 3.73 -0.49 22.37
C MET A 201 4.10 -1.97 22.65
N GLN A 202 3.19 -2.78 23.17
CA GLN A 202 3.36 -4.23 23.36
C GLN A 202 2.56 -5.08 22.37
N MET A 203 1.71 -4.46 21.53
CA MET A 203 0.79 -5.15 20.62
C MET A 203 1.52 -6.12 19.69
N ARG A 204 1.11 -7.39 19.70
CA ARG A 204 1.58 -8.41 18.75
C ARG A 204 0.55 -8.64 17.66
N ILE A 205 0.97 -8.51 16.40
CA ILE A 205 0.10 -8.68 15.23
C ILE A 205 0.34 -10.05 14.60
N LEU A 206 -0.75 -10.78 14.32
CA LEU A 206 -0.77 -11.95 13.44
C LEU A 206 -1.30 -11.54 12.07
N VAL A 207 -0.59 -11.89 10.99
CA VAL A 207 -1.05 -11.65 9.61
C VAL A 207 -1.22 -12.98 8.88
N GLY A 208 -2.42 -13.23 8.34
CA GLY A 208 -2.66 -14.36 7.44
C GLY A 208 -2.21 -14.05 6.02
N VAL A 209 -1.41 -14.94 5.43
CA VAL A 209 -0.99 -14.85 4.03
C VAL A 209 -1.26 -16.17 3.29
N LYS A 210 -2.01 -16.12 2.18
CA LYS A 210 -2.31 -17.28 1.33
C LYS A 210 -1.45 -17.27 0.07
N ARG A 211 -0.99 -18.47 -0.33
CA ARG A 211 -0.36 -18.72 -1.63
C ARG A 211 -1.44 -19.08 -2.64
N VAL A 212 -1.60 -18.26 -3.67
CA VAL A 212 -2.66 -18.38 -4.68
C VAL A 212 -2.05 -18.44 -6.09
N VAL A 213 -2.83 -18.80 -7.10
CA VAL A 213 -2.43 -18.60 -8.50
C VAL A 213 -2.30 -17.11 -8.76
N ASP A 214 -1.28 -16.69 -9.52
CA ASP A 214 -1.04 -15.28 -9.77
C ASP A 214 -2.17 -14.62 -10.57
N TYR A 215 -2.57 -13.41 -10.15
CA TYR A 215 -3.72 -12.68 -10.71
C TYR A 215 -3.56 -12.33 -12.20
N ALA A 216 -2.33 -12.33 -12.75
CA ALA A 216 -2.09 -12.12 -14.17
C ALA A 216 -2.28 -13.40 -15.01
N VAL A 217 -2.38 -14.58 -14.38
CA VAL A 217 -2.54 -15.85 -15.08
C VAL A 217 -4.02 -16.13 -15.36
N LYS A 218 -4.36 -16.32 -16.64
CA LYS A 218 -5.67 -16.88 -17.01
C LYS A 218 -5.74 -18.36 -16.63
N VAL A 219 -6.39 -18.62 -15.50
CA VAL A 219 -6.71 -19.97 -15.00
C VAL A 219 -7.52 -20.76 -16.04
N ARG A 220 -7.30 -22.08 -16.10
CA ARG A 220 -8.06 -23.03 -16.93
C ARG A 220 -8.69 -24.11 -16.06
N VAL A 221 -9.90 -24.51 -16.40
CA VAL A 221 -10.56 -25.66 -15.77
C VAL A 221 -9.94 -26.95 -16.30
N LYS A 222 -9.79 -27.96 -15.44
CA LYS A 222 -9.28 -29.28 -15.84
C LYS A 222 -10.30 -29.99 -16.75
N PRO A 223 -9.86 -30.79 -17.74
CA PRO A 223 -10.76 -31.60 -18.57
C PRO A 223 -11.64 -32.59 -17.77
N ASP A 224 -11.19 -32.99 -16.58
CA ASP A 224 -11.91 -33.88 -15.67
C ASP A 224 -12.98 -33.18 -14.80
N LYS A 225 -13.13 -31.84 -14.93
CA LYS A 225 -14.00 -30.98 -14.11
C LYS A 225 -13.77 -31.05 -12.59
N THR A 226 -12.67 -31.64 -12.11
CA THR A 226 -12.39 -31.77 -10.67
C THR A 226 -11.89 -30.48 -10.01
N GLY A 227 -11.50 -29.49 -10.81
CA GLY A 227 -10.92 -28.24 -10.34
C GLY A 227 -10.22 -27.47 -11.45
N VAL A 228 -9.30 -26.59 -11.04
CA VAL A 228 -8.48 -25.78 -11.94
C VAL A 228 -7.07 -26.35 -12.11
N VAL A 229 -6.40 -26.02 -13.21
CA VAL A 229 -5.01 -26.41 -13.46
C VAL A 229 -4.08 -25.53 -12.61
N THR A 230 -3.39 -26.15 -11.65
CA THR A 230 -2.38 -25.51 -10.78
C THR A 230 -0.95 -25.97 -11.09
N GLU A 231 -0.78 -26.99 -11.93
CA GLU A 231 0.51 -27.52 -12.35
C GLU A 231 1.20 -26.58 -13.35
N ASN A 232 2.50 -26.31 -13.14
CA ASN A 232 3.32 -25.40 -13.94
C ASN A 232 2.77 -23.96 -14.08
N VAL A 233 1.82 -23.58 -13.21
CA VAL A 233 1.26 -22.24 -13.12
C VAL A 233 2.03 -21.40 -12.10
N GLN A 234 2.32 -20.14 -12.45
CA GLN A 234 2.90 -19.18 -11.53
C GLN A 234 1.94 -18.88 -10.38
N HIS A 235 2.48 -18.87 -9.16
CA HIS A 235 1.76 -18.53 -7.95
C HIS A 235 2.44 -17.34 -7.27
N SER A 236 1.68 -16.60 -6.48
CA SER A 236 2.17 -15.46 -5.72
C SER A 236 1.43 -15.33 -4.38
N MET A 237 1.76 -14.30 -3.60
CA MET A 237 0.98 -13.95 -2.41
C MET A 237 -0.36 -13.35 -2.87
N ASN A 238 -1.45 -13.70 -2.19
CA ASN A 238 -2.75 -13.09 -2.44
C ASN A 238 -2.64 -11.54 -2.31
N PRO A 239 -3.08 -10.75 -3.31
CA PRO A 239 -2.89 -9.29 -3.32
C PRO A 239 -3.45 -8.57 -2.09
N PHE A 240 -4.58 -9.04 -1.54
CA PHE A 240 -5.16 -8.49 -0.32
C PHE A 240 -4.31 -8.77 0.93
N ASP A 241 -3.59 -9.90 0.96
CA ASP A 241 -2.73 -10.28 2.09
C ASP A 241 -1.40 -9.51 2.06
N GLU A 242 -0.90 -9.12 0.88
CA GLU A 242 0.25 -8.19 0.79
C GLU A 242 -0.05 -6.83 1.44
N ILE A 243 -1.29 -6.34 1.26
CA ILE A 243 -1.78 -5.06 1.81
C ILE A 243 -2.00 -5.17 3.33
N ALA A 244 -2.54 -6.31 3.78
CA ALA A 244 -2.68 -6.62 5.21
C ALA A 244 -1.31 -6.69 5.91
N LEU A 245 -0.31 -7.29 5.25
CA LEU A 245 1.07 -7.33 5.73
C LEU A 245 1.72 -5.94 5.76
N GLU A 246 1.57 -5.15 4.70
CA GLU A 246 2.12 -3.79 4.65
C GLU A 246 1.54 -2.92 5.78
N GLU A 247 0.24 -3.01 6.09
CA GLU A 247 -0.33 -2.22 7.19
C GLU A 247 0.21 -2.67 8.55
N ALA A 248 0.33 -3.98 8.78
CA ALA A 248 0.95 -4.51 10.00
C ALA A 248 2.41 -4.01 10.16
N VAL A 249 3.18 -3.98 9.07
CA VAL A 249 4.56 -3.44 9.05
C VAL A 249 4.57 -1.93 9.31
N LYS A 250 3.65 -1.16 8.72
CA LYS A 250 3.50 0.28 8.98
C LYS A 250 3.12 0.58 10.43
N LEU A 251 2.26 -0.23 11.06
CA LEU A 251 1.93 -0.11 12.48
C LEU A 251 3.16 -0.37 13.37
N LYS A 252 4.01 -1.34 13.01
CA LYS A 252 5.29 -1.56 13.68
C LYS A 252 6.26 -0.39 13.49
N GLU A 253 6.39 0.15 12.28
CA GLU A 253 7.26 1.31 12.00
C GLU A 253 6.81 2.60 12.70
N LYS A 254 5.49 2.74 12.96
CA LYS A 254 4.92 3.81 13.80
C LYS A 254 5.08 3.56 15.31
N ASN A 255 5.73 2.46 15.74
CA ASN A 255 5.81 1.98 17.12
C ASN A 255 4.45 1.69 17.79
N VAL A 256 3.39 1.49 17.00
CA VAL A 256 2.05 1.08 17.46
C VAL A 256 1.96 -0.44 17.66
N ALA A 257 2.89 -1.20 17.07
CA ALA A 257 3.02 -2.63 17.28
C ALA A 257 4.48 -3.02 17.55
N LYS A 258 4.68 -4.05 18.38
CA LYS A 258 6.01 -4.54 18.78
C LYS A 258 6.56 -5.59 17.81
N GLU A 259 5.70 -6.46 17.31
CA GLU A 259 6.07 -7.64 16.53
C GLU A 259 4.97 -7.97 15.51
N VAL A 260 5.40 -8.33 14.29
CA VAL A 260 4.53 -8.79 13.22
C VAL A 260 4.90 -10.24 12.89
N VAL A 261 4.01 -11.17 13.25
CA VAL A 261 4.12 -12.59 12.93
C VAL A 261 3.23 -12.91 11.74
N VAL A 262 3.76 -13.58 10.73
CA VAL A 262 2.99 -14.04 9.56
C VAL A 262 2.71 -15.53 9.68
N PHE A 263 1.51 -15.96 9.27
CA PHE A 263 1.20 -17.38 9.16
C PHE A 263 0.61 -17.72 7.79
N SER A 264 0.85 -18.95 7.33
CA SER A 264 0.26 -19.49 6.11
C SER A 264 -0.06 -20.97 6.33
N MET A 265 -1.26 -21.39 5.92
CA MET A 265 -1.67 -22.78 5.91
C MET A 265 -1.72 -23.28 4.48
N GLY A 266 -1.02 -24.37 4.19
CA GLY A 266 -0.88 -24.89 2.83
C GLY A 266 0.29 -25.85 2.66
N PRO A 267 0.50 -26.36 1.43
CA PRO A 267 1.59 -27.28 1.11
C PRO A 267 2.97 -26.64 1.35
N ALA A 268 4.03 -27.45 1.33
CA ALA A 268 5.43 -27.02 1.52
C ALA A 268 5.83 -25.78 0.69
N LYS A 269 5.29 -25.64 -0.53
CA LYS A 269 5.50 -24.49 -1.43
C LYS A 269 5.04 -23.15 -0.84
N SER A 270 4.15 -23.15 0.16
CA SER A 270 3.65 -21.95 0.85
C SER A 270 4.74 -21.23 1.67
N GLN A 271 5.85 -21.92 1.96
CA GLN A 271 7.03 -21.31 2.58
C GLN A 271 7.65 -20.21 1.71
N GLU A 272 7.49 -20.24 0.39
CA GLU A 272 7.92 -19.17 -0.52
C GLU A 272 7.25 -17.84 -0.17
N VAL A 273 5.92 -17.85 -0.05
CA VAL A 273 5.12 -16.67 0.33
C VAL A 273 5.50 -16.18 1.71
N LEU A 274 5.68 -17.07 2.69
CA LEU A 274 6.17 -16.71 4.03
C LEU A 274 7.56 -16.06 4.00
N ARG A 275 8.49 -16.55 3.18
CA ARG A 275 9.83 -15.95 3.02
C ARG A 275 9.74 -14.57 2.36
N THR A 276 8.86 -14.37 1.40
CA THR A 276 8.55 -13.05 0.83
C THR A 276 7.97 -12.10 1.89
N SER A 277 7.07 -12.57 2.74
CA SER A 277 6.51 -11.76 3.84
C SER A 277 7.57 -11.34 4.87
N LEU A 278 8.47 -12.26 5.24
CA LEU A 278 9.64 -12.00 6.09
C LEU A 278 10.63 -10.99 5.46
N ALA A 279 10.69 -10.93 4.13
CA ALA A 279 11.51 -9.97 3.39
C ALA A 279 10.84 -8.58 3.26
N LYS A 280 9.51 -8.52 3.17
CA LYS A 280 8.73 -7.27 3.17
C LYS A 280 8.73 -6.59 4.55
N GLY A 281 8.71 -7.34 5.66
CA GLY A 281 8.93 -6.74 6.98
C GLY A 281 8.57 -7.57 8.21
N ALA A 282 7.92 -8.74 8.06
CA ALA A 282 7.54 -9.59 9.20
C ALA A 282 8.75 -10.12 9.99
N ASP A 283 8.58 -10.36 11.29
CA ASP A 283 9.66 -10.74 12.21
C ASP A 283 9.82 -12.27 12.32
N LYS A 284 8.70 -12.97 12.49
CA LYS A 284 8.59 -14.44 12.58
C LYS A 284 7.57 -14.96 11.56
N ALA A 285 7.79 -16.17 11.04
CA ALA A 285 6.82 -16.89 10.24
C ALA A 285 6.37 -18.19 10.91
N ILE A 286 5.11 -18.58 10.68
CA ILE A 286 4.53 -19.86 11.07
C ILE A 286 3.97 -20.53 9.81
N HIS A 287 4.52 -21.69 9.43
CA HIS A 287 3.98 -22.52 8.37
C HIS A 287 3.15 -23.64 9.00
N VAL A 288 1.84 -23.63 8.71
CA VAL A 288 0.92 -24.73 9.04
C VAL A 288 0.92 -25.69 7.85
N GLU A 289 1.72 -26.74 7.95
CA GLU A 289 2.01 -27.66 6.85
C GLU A 289 0.89 -28.71 6.70
N ILE A 290 0.34 -28.79 5.49
CA ILE A 290 -0.66 -29.78 5.06
C ILE A 290 -0.18 -30.46 3.77
N GLY A 291 -0.74 -31.62 3.41
CA GLY A 291 -0.41 -32.31 2.17
C GLY A 291 -0.92 -31.59 0.92
N ASP A 292 -0.26 -31.79 -0.23
CA ASP A 292 -0.67 -31.20 -1.53
C ASP A 292 -2.09 -31.61 -2.00
N LYS A 293 -2.69 -32.62 -1.36
CA LYS A 293 -4.04 -33.15 -1.65
C LYS A 293 -5.07 -32.85 -0.56
N ASP A 294 -4.67 -32.22 0.54
CA ASP A 294 -5.56 -31.95 1.67
C ASP A 294 -6.43 -30.74 1.31
N ALA A 295 -7.73 -31.00 1.10
CA ALA A 295 -8.72 -29.94 0.94
C ALA A 295 -8.97 -29.28 2.31
N PHE A 296 -9.07 -27.96 2.33
CA PHE A 296 -9.42 -27.18 3.51
C PHE A 296 -10.36 -26.03 3.11
N GLU A 297 -10.97 -25.42 4.11
CA GLU A 297 -12.04 -24.44 3.96
C GLU A 297 -11.78 -23.24 4.88
N PRO A 298 -12.43 -22.08 4.67
CA PRO A 298 -12.25 -20.90 5.53
C PRO A 298 -12.45 -21.18 7.03
N ILE A 299 -13.34 -22.11 7.40
CA ILE A 299 -13.55 -22.51 8.81
C ILE A 299 -12.32 -23.18 9.42
N HIS A 300 -11.62 -24.04 8.67
CA HIS A 300 -10.39 -24.71 9.11
C HIS A 300 -9.26 -23.70 9.34
N VAL A 301 -9.11 -22.74 8.42
CA VAL A 301 -8.15 -21.64 8.57
C VAL A 301 -8.48 -20.80 9.82
N ALA A 302 -9.76 -20.50 10.05
CA ALA A 302 -10.19 -19.72 11.21
C ALA A 302 -9.95 -20.44 12.54
N GLN A 303 -10.16 -21.76 12.61
CA GLN A 303 -9.83 -22.59 13.78
C GLN A 303 -8.32 -22.62 14.05
N VAL A 304 -7.50 -22.75 13.01
CA VAL A 304 -6.02 -22.66 13.12
C VAL A 304 -5.58 -21.30 13.63
N ILE A 305 -6.12 -20.20 13.09
CA ILE A 305 -5.85 -18.83 13.57
C ILE A 305 -6.19 -18.72 15.05
N LYS A 306 -7.38 -19.18 15.48
CA LYS A 306 -7.79 -19.17 16.89
C LYS A 306 -6.77 -19.87 17.77
N LYS A 307 -6.28 -21.05 17.38
CA LYS A 307 -5.27 -21.79 18.15
C LYS A 307 -3.91 -21.10 18.20
N LEU A 308 -3.49 -20.43 17.12
CA LEU A 308 -2.28 -19.61 17.13
C LEU A 308 -2.43 -18.38 18.03
N VAL A 309 -3.58 -17.72 18.02
CA VAL A 309 -3.93 -16.58 18.91
C VAL A 309 -3.94 -17.01 20.37
N GLU A 310 -4.55 -18.15 20.71
CA GLU A 310 -4.54 -18.72 22.07
C GLU A 310 -3.12 -19.09 22.54
N LYS A 311 -2.30 -19.73 21.67
CA LYS A 311 -0.94 -20.19 21.98
C LYS A 311 0.04 -19.02 22.18
N GLU A 312 0.02 -18.04 21.29
CA GLU A 312 1.01 -16.95 21.27
C GLU A 312 0.52 -15.63 21.89
N LYS A 313 -0.78 -15.49 22.20
CA LYS A 313 -1.37 -14.25 22.73
C LYS A 313 -1.14 -13.05 21.80
N PHE A 314 -1.65 -13.16 20.58
CA PHE A 314 -1.72 -12.01 19.67
C PHE A 314 -2.85 -11.05 20.10
N ASP A 315 -2.69 -9.76 19.79
CA ASP A 315 -3.68 -8.71 20.10
C ASP A 315 -4.52 -8.32 18.87
N VAL A 316 -3.97 -8.46 17.66
CA VAL A 316 -4.66 -8.15 16.41
C VAL A 316 -4.40 -9.22 15.38
N VAL A 317 -5.46 -9.65 14.68
CA VAL A 317 -5.35 -10.48 13.48
C VAL A 317 -5.67 -9.63 12.25
N PHE A 318 -4.72 -9.56 11.31
CA PHE A 318 -4.92 -9.02 9.97
C PHE A 318 -5.08 -10.15 8.96
N CYS A 319 -6.01 -9.99 8.03
CA CYS A 319 -6.19 -10.85 6.85
C CYS A 319 -6.45 -9.97 5.62
N GLY A 320 -6.29 -10.51 4.41
CA GLY A 320 -6.94 -9.92 3.24
C GLY A 320 -8.46 -9.98 3.33
N LYS A 321 -9.15 -9.12 2.57
CA LYS A 321 -10.61 -9.14 2.38
C LYS A 321 -11.14 -10.49 1.89
N GLN A 322 -10.49 -11.06 0.88
CA GLN A 322 -10.80 -12.35 0.26
C GLN A 322 -9.51 -12.93 -0.34
N ALA A 323 -9.53 -14.20 -0.73
CA ALA A 323 -8.49 -14.80 -1.54
C ALA A 323 -8.98 -14.98 -2.97
N ILE A 324 -8.19 -14.59 -3.96
CA ILE A 324 -8.58 -14.56 -5.39
C ILE A 324 -8.77 -15.94 -6.06
N ASP A 325 -8.64 -17.03 -5.30
CA ASP A 325 -8.82 -18.41 -5.75
C ASP A 325 -10.14 -19.03 -5.25
N ASP A 326 -10.61 -18.67 -4.06
CA ASP A 326 -11.90 -19.10 -3.51
C ASP A 326 -12.98 -17.99 -3.52
N ASP A 327 -12.57 -16.72 -3.60
CA ASP A 327 -13.39 -15.51 -3.50
C ASP A 327 -14.41 -15.51 -2.33
N ALA A 328 -14.15 -16.29 -1.28
CA ALA A 328 -15.15 -16.62 -0.26
C ALA A 328 -15.42 -15.47 0.73
N ALA A 329 -14.42 -14.60 0.96
CA ALA A 329 -14.45 -13.48 1.92
C ALA A 329 -14.84 -13.85 3.38
N GLN A 330 -14.74 -15.13 3.76
CA GLN A 330 -15.28 -15.67 5.01
C GLN A 330 -14.27 -15.75 6.18
N THR A 331 -12.97 -15.88 5.91
CA THR A 331 -11.98 -16.21 6.94
C THR A 331 -11.94 -15.20 8.08
N ALA A 332 -11.83 -13.89 7.80
CA ALA A 332 -11.79 -12.86 8.84
C ALA A 332 -13.07 -12.78 9.70
N PRO A 333 -14.30 -12.76 9.11
CA PRO A 333 -15.53 -12.90 9.89
C PRO A 333 -15.58 -14.15 10.79
N LEU A 334 -15.15 -15.31 10.27
CA LEU A 334 -15.14 -16.57 11.03
C LEU A 334 -14.14 -16.52 12.19
N VAL A 335 -12.95 -15.95 11.99
CA VAL A 335 -11.95 -15.74 13.06
C VAL A 335 -12.53 -14.87 14.17
N ALA A 336 -13.17 -13.76 13.81
CA ALA A 336 -13.78 -12.84 14.77
C ALA A 336 -14.87 -13.53 15.60
N GLY A 337 -15.76 -14.29 14.94
CA GLY A 337 -16.81 -15.06 15.63
C GLY A 337 -16.27 -16.19 16.50
N LEU A 338 -15.21 -16.90 16.08
CA LEU A 338 -14.60 -17.97 16.87
C LEU A 338 -13.83 -17.45 18.09
N LEU A 339 -13.27 -16.24 18.03
CA LEU A 339 -12.54 -15.60 19.12
C LEU A 339 -13.43 -14.73 20.04
N ASP A 340 -14.68 -14.46 19.64
CA ASP A 340 -15.56 -13.44 20.23
C ASP A 340 -14.91 -12.05 20.26
N TRP A 341 -14.29 -11.67 19.14
CA TRP A 341 -13.56 -10.41 18.98
C TRP A 341 -14.30 -9.41 18.08
N PRO A 342 -14.20 -8.09 18.37
CA PRO A 342 -14.67 -7.06 17.47
C PRO A 342 -13.93 -7.12 16.13
N GLN A 343 -14.66 -6.87 15.05
CA GLN A 343 -14.16 -6.92 13.68
C GLN A 343 -14.29 -5.59 12.95
N ALA A 344 -13.25 -5.23 12.18
CA ALA A 344 -13.29 -4.16 11.20
C ALA A 344 -12.96 -4.72 9.80
N LEU A 345 -13.99 -5.17 9.10
CA LEU A 345 -13.87 -5.68 7.74
C LEU A 345 -13.70 -4.56 6.71
N TYR A 346 -13.09 -4.88 5.57
CA TYR A 346 -12.96 -4.01 4.39
C TYR A 346 -12.29 -2.67 4.71
N ALA A 347 -11.27 -2.70 5.56
CA ALA A 347 -10.52 -1.53 5.99
C ALA A 347 -9.80 -0.86 4.82
N SER A 348 -10.05 0.44 4.62
CA SER A 348 -9.32 1.33 3.72
C SER A 348 -8.48 2.38 4.45
N LYS A 349 -8.59 2.47 5.79
CA LYS A 349 -7.65 3.23 6.64
C LYS A 349 -7.60 2.63 8.04
N VAL A 350 -6.40 2.48 8.60
CA VAL A 350 -6.20 2.09 10.01
C VAL A 350 -5.37 3.17 10.72
N GLU A 351 -5.87 3.64 11.87
CA GLU A 351 -5.24 4.65 12.72
C GLU A 351 -5.26 4.18 14.18
N ASP A 352 -4.30 4.62 15.00
CA ASP A 352 -4.39 4.44 16.45
C ASP A 352 -5.59 5.25 16.97
N GLY A 353 -6.50 4.59 17.67
CA GLY A 353 -7.69 5.19 18.26
C GLY A 353 -7.47 5.67 19.70
N GLY A 354 -6.27 5.46 20.26
CA GLY A 354 -5.91 5.71 21.65
C GLY A 354 -6.58 4.73 22.62
N SER A 355 -6.07 4.67 23.85
CA SER A 355 -6.71 3.95 24.97
C SER A 355 -6.97 2.45 24.73
N GLY A 356 -6.17 1.78 23.90
CA GLY A 356 -6.36 0.36 23.55
C GLY A 356 -7.47 0.11 22.52
N PHE A 357 -7.70 1.07 21.61
CA PHE A 357 -8.62 0.97 20.48
C PHE A 357 -7.90 1.30 19.17
N LEU A 358 -8.37 0.73 18.06
CA LEU A 358 -8.01 1.17 16.72
C LEU A 358 -9.20 1.90 16.07
N LYS A 359 -8.90 2.94 15.31
CA LYS A 359 -9.89 3.64 14.47
C LYS A 359 -9.72 3.13 13.05
N VAL A 360 -10.75 2.51 12.50
CA VAL A 360 -10.72 1.87 11.19
C VAL A 360 -11.81 2.47 10.30
N THR A 361 -11.40 3.05 9.16
CA THR A 361 -12.32 3.41 8.09
C THR A 361 -12.48 2.22 7.16
N ARG A 362 -13.74 1.87 6.86
CA ARG A 362 -14.18 0.73 6.08
C ARG A 362 -14.84 1.20 4.79
N GLU A 363 -14.66 0.43 3.72
CA GLU A 363 -15.44 0.55 2.49
C GLU A 363 -16.77 -0.20 2.64
N ILE A 364 -17.87 0.47 2.29
CA ILE A 364 -19.22 -0.08 2.21
C ILE A 364 -19.87 0.36 0.89
N ASP A 365 -20.94 -0.29 0.45
CA ASP A 365 -21.56 -0.01 -0.86
C ASP A 365 -21.99 1.46 -1.03
N GLY A 366 -22.34 2.13 0.07
CA GLY A 366 -22.72 3.55 0.11
C GLY A 366 -21.57 4.55 0.28
N GLY A 367 -20.31 4.10 0.39
CA GLY A 367 -19.13 4.94 0.61
C GLY A 367 -18.25 4.47 1.77
N LEU A 368 -17.94 5.38 2.70
CA LEU A 368 -17.02 5.14 3.82
C LEU A 368 -17.73 5.20 5.16
N ASP A 369 -17.44 4.22 6.03
CA ASP A 369 -17.87 4.18 7.41
C ASP A 369 -16.65 4.10 8.35
N THR A 370 -16.67 4.77 9.50
CA THR A 370 -15.53 4.80 10.43
C THR A 370 -15.90 4.28 11.80
N VAL A 371 -15.37 3.10 12.14
CA VAL A 371 -15.62 2.41 13.40
C VAL A 371 -14.43 2.53 14.35
N LYS A 372 -14.69 2.58 15.65
CA LYS A 372 -13.67 2.48 16.70
C LYS A 372 -13.76 1.08 17.32
N VAL A 373 -12.79 0.22 17.02
CA VAL A 373 -12.75 -1.16 17.53
C VAL A 373 -11.84 -1.26 18.75
N LYS A 374 -12.30 -1.97 19.79
CA LYS A 374 -11.53 -2.23 21.01
C LYS A 374 -10.53 -3.34 20.74
N LEU A 375 -9.34 -3.28 21.32
CA LEU A 375 -8.37 -4.37 21.26
C LEU A 375 -8.63 -5.41 22.37
N PRO A 376 -8.51 -6.73 22.08
CA PRO A 376 -8.04 -7.31 20.82
C PRO A 376 -9.08 -7.32 19.69
N ALA A 377 -8.65 -7.35 18.42
CA ALA A 377 -9.54 -7.19 17.26
C ALA A 377 -9.10 -7.96 15.99
N VAL A 378 -10.04 -8.16 15.05
CA VAL A 378 -9.78 -8.73 13.72
C VAL A 378 -10.02 -7.67 12.64
N ILE A 379 -9.10 -7.53 11.69
CA ILE A 379 -9.16 -6.53 10.61
C ILE A 379 -8.96 -7.23 9.26
N SER A 380 -9.80 -6.91 8.27
CA SER A 380 -9.56 -7.34 6.87
C SER A 380 -9.22 -6.16 5.98
N ALA A 381 -8.13 -6.28 5.20
CA ALA A 381 -7.64 -5.21 4.33
C ALA A 381 -8.36 -5.21 2.97
N ASP A 382 -8.88 -4.04 2.56
CA ASP A 382 -9.32 -3.78 1.18
C ASP A 382 -8.14 -3.24 0.33
N LEU A 383 -8.26 -3.32 -1.01
CA LEU A 383 -7.23 -2.87 -1.95
C LEU A 383 -6.82 -1.39 -1.78
N ARG A 384 -7.69 -0.56 -1.19
CA ARG A 384 -7.47 0.88 -1.01
C ARG A 384 -6.67 1.25 0.24
N LEU A 385 -6.37 0.29 1.14
CA LEU A 385 -5.73 0.57 2.42
C LEU A 385 -4.31 1.12 2.27
N ASN A 386 -3.50 0.50 1.39
CA ASN A 386 -2.15 0.93 1.10
C ASN A 386 -1.62 0.32 -0.21
N GLU A 387 -0.45 0.81 -0.64
CA GLU A 387 0.38 0.18 -1.67
C GLU A 387 1.48 -0.65 -0.97
N PRO A 388 1.57 -1.98 -1.20
CA PRO A 388 2.60 -2.84 -0.59
C PRO A 388 4.01 -2.53 -1.09
N ARG A 389 5.00 -2.52 -0.20
CA ARG A 389 6.40 -2.28 -0.58
C ARG A 389 7.04 -3.46 -1.31
N TYR A 390 8.04 -3.16 -2.13
CA TYR A 390 8.94 -4.18 -2.68
C TYR A 390 9.98 -4.63 -1.63
N ALA A 391 10.28 -5.93 -1.63
CA ALA A 391 11.33 -6.48 -0.78
C ALA A 391 12.71 -6.24 -1.43
N THR A 392 13.58 -5.49 -0.74
CA THR A 392 14.94 -5.24 -1.24
C THR A 392 15.82 -6.50 -1.14
N LEU A 393 16.79 -6.67 -2.04
CA LEU A 393 17.72 -7.82 -2.05
C LEU A 393 18.39 -8.10 -0.68
N PRO A 394 18.88 -7.09 0.09
CA PRO A 394 19.40 -7.31 1.43
C PRO A 394 18.37 -7.90 2.40
N ASN A 395 17.10 -7.49 2.30
CA ASN A 395 16.04 -8.01 3.15
C ASN A 395 15.63 -9.44 2.75
N ILE A 396 15.63 -9.77 1.46
CA ILE A 396 15.42 -11.15 0.96
C ILE A 396 16.51 -12.09 1.53
N MET A 397 17.77 -11.65 1.56
CA MET A 397 18.87 -12.43 2.14
C MET A 397 18.75 -12.57 3.67
N LYS A 398 18.31 -11.53 4.38
CA LYS A 398 18.00 -11.60 5.82
C LYS A 398 16.81 -12.51 6.12
N ALA A 399 15.77 -12.52 5.27
CA ALA A 399 14.56 -13.31 5.44
C ALA A 399 14.80 -14.83 5.43
N LYS A 400 15.86 -15.30 4.74
CA LYS A 400 16.31 -16.70 4.80
C LYS A 400 16.82 -17.11 6.20
N LYS A 401 17.33 -16.16 6.99
CA LYS A 401 17.83 -16.38 8.37
C LYS A 401 16.77 -16.15 9.45
N LYS A 402 15.65 -15.50 9.14
CA LYS A 402 14.56 -15.25 10.11
C LYS A 402 13.85 -16.56 10.51
N PRO A 403 13.30 -16.66 11.73
CA PRO A 403 12.62 -17.85 12.21
C PRO A 403 11.38 -18.20 11.37
N LEU A 404 11.27 -19.48 11.02
CA LEU A 404 10.09 -20.07 10.40
C LEU A 404 9.75 -21.32 11.23
N GLU A 405 8.74 -21.21 12.09
CA GLU A 405 8.20 -22.33 12.86
C GLU A 405 7.32 -23.18 11.93
N LYS A 406 7.50 -24.49 11.95
CA LYS A 406 6.61 -25.43 11.26
C LYS A 406 5.74 -26.12 12.29
N VAL A 407 4.44 -26.18 12.02
CA VAL A 407 3.44 -26.91 12.81
C VAL A 407 2.49 -27.62 11.85
N THR A 408 1.84 -28.68 12.32
CA THR A 408 0.72 -29.31 11.60
C THR A 408 -0.62 -28.93 12.24
N PRO A 409 -1.74 -29.04 11.52
CA PRO A 409 -3.09 -28.87 12.11
C PRO A 409 -3.33 -29.80 13.31
N LYS A 410 -2.75 -31.00 13.29
CA LYS A 410 -2.84 -31.99 14.37
C LYS A 410 -2.17 -31.50 15.66
N ASP A 411 -1.02 -30.82 15.55
CA ASP A 411 -0.31 -30.22 16.69
C ASP A 411 -1.11 -29.08 17.33
N LEU A 412 -2.02 -28.46 16.57
CA LEU A 412 -2.95 -27.42 17.03
C LEU A 412 -4.30 -27.99 17.50
N GLY A 413 -4.51 -29.30 17.39
CA GLY A 413 -5.79 -29.95 17.72
C GLY A 413 -6.94 -29.58 16.78
N VAL A 414 -6.64 -29.26 15.52
CA VAL A 414 -7.63 -28.89 14.49
C VAL A 414 -7.89 -30.08 13.57
N ASP A 415 -9.16 -30.46 13.43
CA ASP A 415 -9.63 -31.39 12.40
C ASP A 415 -9.77 -30.65 11.06
N LEU A 416 -9.42 -31.32 9.96
CA LEU A 416 -9.52 -30.79 8.60
C LEU A 416 -10.63 -31.47 7.77
N THR A 417 -11.51 -32.25 8.39
CA THR A 417 -12.63 -32.92 7.72
C THR A 417 -13.53 -31.91 6.99
N PRO A 418 -13.56 -31.89 5.63
CA PRO A 418 -14.30 -30.88 4.88
C PRO A 418 -15.81 -30.96 5.12
N GLN A 419 -16.45 -29.80 5.31
CA GLN A 419 -17.90 -29.70 5.49
C GLN A 419 -18.65 -29.66 4.15
N THR A 420 -17.98 -29.21 3.09
CA THR A 420 -18.52 -29.13 1.74
C THR A 420 -17.78 -30.07 0.79
N LYS A 421 -18.41 -30.38 -0.34
CA LYS A 421 -17.83 -31.20 -1.41
C LYS A 421 -18.07 -30.53 -2.76
N ILE A 422 -16.99 -30.18 -3.45
CA ILE A 422 -17.04 -29.74 -4.84
C ILE A 422 -17.49 -30.93 -5.70
N LEU A 423 -18.61 -30.76 -6.43
CA LEU A 423 -19.17 -31.80 -7.30
C LEU A 423 -18.62 -31.69 -8.73
N GLU A 424 -18.60 -30.49 -9.29
CA GLU A 424 -17.97 -30.18 -10.57
C GLU A 424 -17.46 -28.73 -10.59
N VAL A 425 -16.46 -28.47 -11.44
CA VAL A 425 -16.00 -27.13 -11.82
C VAL A 425 -16.11 -27.03 -13.33
N THR A 426 -16.73 -25.95 -13.82
CA THR A 426 -16.99 -25.71 -15.24
C THR A 426 -16.55 -24.30 -15.65
N GLU A 427 -16.20 -24.11 -16.92
CA GLU A 427 -15.96 -22.76 -17.44
C GLU A 427 -17.27 -21.95 -17.45
N PRO A 428 -17.23 -20.63 -17.17
CA PRO A 428 -18.40 -19.78 -17.27
C PRO A 428 -18.90 -19.71 -18.73
N PRO A 429 -20.21 -19.44 -18.97
CA PRO A 429 -20.74 -19.32 -20.33
C PRO A 429 -19.94 -18.31 -21.17
N VAL A 430 -19.48 -18.76 -22.34
CA VAL A 430 -18.72 -17.91 -23.27
C VAL A 430 -19.60 -16.74 -23.69
N ARG A 431 -19.13 -15.51 -23.43
CA ARG A 431 -19.85 -14.29 -23.81
C ARG A 431 -20.08 -14.28 -25.33
N GLN A 432 -21.34 -14.20 -25.74
CA GLN A 432 -21.71 -14.06 -27.15
C GLN A 432 -21.10 -12.78 -27.73
N ALA A 433 -20.70 -12.84 -29.01
CA ALA A 433 -20.17 -11.68 -29.72
C ALA A 433 -21.20 -10.54 -29.75
N GLY A 434 -20.76 -9.33 -29.45
CA GLY A 434 -21.60 -8.13 -29.57
C GLY A 434 -21.76 -7.69 -31.03
N GLY A 435 -22.79 -6.88 -31.29
CA GLY A 435 -22.96 -6.16 -32.55
C GLY A 435 -22.48 -4.72 -32.45
N PHE A 436 -22.18 -4.11 -33.61
CA PHE A 436 -22.02 -2.66 -33.72
C PHE A 436 -23.39 -1.99 -33.86
N VAL A 437 -23.49 -0.74 -33.41
CA VAL A 437 -24.66 0.13 -33.59
C VAL A 437 -24.21 1.40 -34.32
N GLU A 438 -25.05 1.89 -35.22
CA GLU A 438 -24.68 2.98 -36.13
C GLU A 438 -24.76 4.36 -35.46
N ASP A 439 -25.70 4.54 -34.51
CA ASP A 439 -25.91 5.80 -33.81
C ASP A 439 -26.42 5.62 -32.35
N VAL A 440 -26.55 6.75 -31.65
CA VAL A 440 -27.03 6.79 -30.25
C VAL A 440 -28.51 6.37 -30.13
N PRO A 441 -29.44 6.78 -31.02
CA PRO A 441 -30.80 6.21 -31.09
C PRO A 441 -30.85 4.68 -31.18
N ALA A 442 -30.08 4.06 -32.07
CA ALA A 442 -30.02 2.62 -32.24
C ALA A 442 -29.49 1.93 -30.97
N LEU A 443 -28.48 2.50 -30.30
CA LEU A 443 -28.01 2.00 -29.00
C LEU A 443 -29.12 2.03 -27.94
N ILE A 444 -29.84 3.15 -27.81
CA ILE A 444 -30.93 3.29 -26.83
C ILE A 444 -32.06 2.30 -27.13
N ASN A 445 -32.42 2.12 -28.40
CA ASN A 445 -33.44 1.16 -28.81
C ASN A 445 -33.00 -0.28 -28.51
N LYS A 446 -31.75 -0.65 -28.81
CA LYS A 446 -31.21 -1.98 -28.49
C LYS A 446 -31.17 -2.25 -26.98
N LEU A 447 -30.85 -1.25 -26.16
CA LEU A 447 -30.87 -1.38 -24.70
C LEU A 447 -32.29 -1.52 -24.13
N LYS A 448 -33.31 -0.92 -24.78
CA LYS A 448 -34.72 -1.13 -24.45
C LYS A 448 -35.22 -2.52 -24.86
N GLU A 449 -34.89 -2.98 -26.07
CA GLU A 449 -35.20 -4.34 -26.55
C GLU A 449 -34.63 -5.42 -25.62
N LEU A 450 -33.41 -5.21 -25.12
CA LEU A 450 -32.73 -6.10 -24.18
C LEU A 450 -33.19 -5.93 -22.71
N GLY A 451 -34.16 -5.04 -22.44
CA GLY A 451 -34.76 -4.85 -21.11
C GLY A 451 -33.88 -4.14 -20.07
N PHE A 452 -32.70 -3.64 -20.43
CA PHE A 452 -31.79 -2.93 -19.52
C PHE A 452 -32.30 -1.53 -19.12
N VAL A 453 -33.18 -0.95 -19.94
CA VAL A 453 -33.84 0.32 -19.65
C VAL A 453 -35.34 0.08 -19.62
N LYS A 454 -35.97 0.18 -18.45
CA LYS A 454 -37.43 0.19 -18.34
C LYS A 454 -37.97 1.37 -19.16
N ALA A 455 -38.89 1.09 -20.08
CA ALA A 455 -39.73 2.13 -20.67
C ALA A 455 -40.46 2.85 -19.53
N LYS A 456 -40.48 4.18 -19.59
CA LYS A 456 -41.09 5.05 -18.59
C LYS A 456 -42.48 5.46 -19.06
#